data_AF-A0A090W0G9-F1
#
_entry.id   AF-A0A090W0G9-F1
#
_cell.length_a   1.000
_cell.length_b   1.000
_cell.length_c   1.000
_cell.angle_alpha   90.00
_cell.angle_beta   90.00
_cell.angle_gamma   90.00
#
_symmetry.space_group_name_H-M   'P 1'
#
loop_
_entity.id
_entity.type
_entity.pdbx_description
1 polymer ?
#
loop_
_entity_poly.entity_id
_entity_poly.type
_entity_poly.pdbx_seq_one_letter_code
_entity_poly.pdbx_strand_id
1 'polypeptide(L)'
;MGDKKSEQKDFLRGYGYQGGAGRRGISEHVAELGYGAEFKEKLLEPGPWRMHLGGFGECLPYHDNKMTLNYEKLDEWGLPTITFDAEWKENEFNMRKDIINQAVVMLEKAGFKDIKTFDRPAAPGIGIHEMGTARMGRDPKTSVLNKYNQIHSVPNVYVTDAPA
;
A
#
# COMPACT_ATOMS: atom_id res chain seq x y z
N MET A 1 -14.34 8.65 -13.57
CA MET A 1 -15.47 9.12 -12.73
C MET A 1 -16.67 8.25 -13.10
N GLY A 2 -17.27 7.58 -12.10
CA GLY A 2 -18.22 6.49 -12.30
C GLY A 2 -19.67 6.93 -12.58
N ASP A 3 -20.40 6.12 -13.34
CA ASP A 3 -21.85 6.19 -13.53
C ASP A 3 -22.58 5.23 -12.56
N LYS A 4 -23.93 5.25 -12.56
CA LYS A 4 -24.76 4.33 -11.76
C LYS A 4 -24.54 2.85 -12.07
N LYS A 5 -23.96 2.51 -13.24
CA LYS A 5 -23.64 1.12 -13.61
C LYS A 5 -22.31 0.66 -13.01
N SER A 6 -21.41 1.58 -12.72
CA SER A 6 -20.15 1.36 -12.00
C SER A 6 -20.22 1.63 -10.49
N GLU A 7 -21.43 1.84 -9.95
CA GLU A 7 -21.64 2.07 -8.52
C GLU A 7 -21.32 0.79 -7.73
N GLN A 8 -20.21 0.82 -7.00
CA GLN A 8 -19.74 -0.27 -6.17
C GLN A 8 -20.38 -0.15 -4.78
N LYS A 9 -21.11 -1.17 -4.34
CA LYS A 9 -21.91 -1.13 -3.09
C LYS A 9 -21.29 -1.92 -1.93
N ASP A 10 -20.29 -2.74 -2.23
CA ASP A 10 -19.74 -3.70 -1.27
C ASP A 10 -18.69 -3.08 -0.34
N PHE A 11 -18.16 -1.91 -0.69
CA PHE A 11 -17.24 -1.12 0.12
C PHE A 11 -17.35 0.38 -0.19
N LEU A 12 -16.89 1.19 0.75
CA LEU A 12 -16.77 2.64 0.67
C LEU A 12 -15.36 3.04 0.22
N ARG A 13 -15.29 4.19 -0.45
CA ARG A 13 -14.06 4.79 -0.98
C ARG A 13 -13.44 3.98 -2.11
N GLY A 14 -12.12 4.05 -2.31
CA GLY A 14 -11.48 3.53 -3.51
C GLY A 14 -10.08 3.01 -3.27
N TYR A 15 -9.48 2.56 -4.37
CA TYR A 15 -8.15 1.99 -4.42
C TYR A 15 -7.45 2.38 -5.71
N GLY A 16 -6.12 2.23 -5.72
CA GLY A 16 -5.28 2.39 -6.90
C GLY A 16 -4.45 1.14 -7.17
N TYR A 17 -3.84 1.08 -8.35
CA TYR A 17 -2.83 0.07 -8.66
C TYR A 17 -1.47 0.71 -8.84
N GLN A 18 -0.45 0.05 -8.31
CA GLN A 18 0.94 0.29 -8.66
C GLN A 18 1.50 -1.02 -9.20
N GLY A 19 2.42 -0.94 -10.15
CA GLY A 19 3.03 -2.13 -10.71
C GLY A 19 4.12 -1.80 -11.68
N GLY A 20 4.60 -2.83 -12.37
CA GLY A 20 5.66 -2.70 -13.34
C GLY A 20 5.66 -3.84 -14.34
N ALA A 21 6.31 -3.60 -15.46
CA ALA A 21 6.56 -4.60 -16.48
C ALA A 21 8.07 -4.71 -16.73
N GLY A 22 8.54 -5.94 -16.93
CA GLY A 22 9.93 -6.22 -17.21
C GLY A 22 10.07 -7.54 -17.95
N ARG A 23 11.20 -7.73 -18.62
CA ARG A 23 11.52 -9.00 -19.26
C ARG A 23 12.32 -9.86 -18.31
N ARG A 24 12.03 -11.16 -18.31
CA ARG A 24 12.94 -12.15 -17.70
C ARG A 24 14.08 -12.47 -18.65
N GLY A 25 15.16 -13.07 -18.12
CA GLY A 25 16.15 -13.75 -18.94
C GLY A 25 17.36 -12.92 -19.37
N ILE A 26 18.01 -12.21 -18.44
CA ILE A 26 19.44 -11.91 -18.63
C ILE A 26 20.29 -12.67 -17.62
N SER A 27 19.92 -12.79 -16.35
CA SER A 27 20.76 -13.44 -15.32
C SER A 27 20.35 -14.87 -14.93
N GLU A 28 19.06 -15.23 -15.10
CA GLU A 28 18.54 -16.57 -14.74
C GLU A 28 19.09 -17.70 -15.64
N HIS A 29 19.73 -17.38 -16.77
CA HIS A 29 20.40 -18.32 -17.68
C HIS A 29 21.94 -18.28 -17.60
N VAL A 30 22.53 -17.50 -16.68
CA VAL A 30 23.96 -17.10 -16.74
C VAL A 30 24.85 -17.77 -15.71
N ALA A 31 24.30 -18.48 -14.73
CA ALA A 31 25.12 -19.22 -13.78
C ALA A 31 26.05 -20.24 -14.49
N GLU A 32 25.62 -20.80 -15.63
CA GLU A 32 26.40 -21.76 -16.43
C GLU A 32 27.10 -21.15 -17.66
N LEU A 33 26.72 -19.94 -18.10
CA LEU A 33 27.23 -19.24 -19.29
C LEU A 33 28.02 -17.98 -18.88
N GLY A 34 28.98 -18.12 -17.97
CA GLY A 34 29.61 -16.98 -17.31
C GLY A 34 30.43 -16.03 -18.20
N TYR A 35 30.82 -16.44 -19.42
CA TYR A 35 31.61 -15.61 -20.35
C TYR A 35 31.66 -16.21 -21.78
N GLY A 36 32.03 -15.41 -22.79
CA GLY A 36 32.30 -15.87 -24.16
C GLY A 36 31.40 -15.28 -25.24
N ALA A 37 31.62 -15.68 -26.50
CA ALA A 37 30.83 -15.21 -27.65
C ALA A 37 29.35 -15.61 -27.53
N GLU A 38 29.08 -16.85 -27.14
CA GLU A 38 27.71 -17.36 -26.94
C GLU A 38 26.95 -16.58 -25.85
N PHE A 39 27.64 -16.18 -24.78
CA PHE A 39 27.05 -15.33 -23.74
C PHE A 39 26.67 -13.94 -24.27
N LYS A 40 27.54 -13.34 -25.09
CA LYS A 40 27.27 -12.04 -25.73
C LYS A 40 26.12 -12.12 -26.73
N GLU A 41 25.99 -13.22 -27.45
CA GLU A 41 24.88 -13.44 -28.39
C GLU A 41 23.55 -13.62 -27.64
N LYS A 42 23.51 -14.43 -26.59
CA LYS A 42 22.27 -14.62 -25.80
C LYS A 42 21.85 -13.38 -25.02
N LEU A 43 22.78 -12.50 -24.65
CA LEU A 43 22.46 -11.19 -24.08
C LEU A 43 21.62 -10.31 -25.03
N LEU A 44 21.69 -10.55 -26.33
CA LEU A 44 20.92 -9.81 -27.34
C LEU A 44 19.52 -10.39 -27.55
N GLU A 45 19.20 -11.55 -26.96
CA GLU A 45 17.90 -12.21 -27.08
C GLU A 45 17.02 -11.87 -25.86
N PRO A 46 16.10 -10.90 -25.98
CA PRO A 46 15.26 -10.51 -24.85
C PRO A 46 14.26 -11.61 -24.51
N GLY A 47 14.27 -12.09 -23.25
CA GLY A 47 13.29 -13.06 -22.79
C GLY A 47 11.85 -12.51 -22.68
N PRO A 48 10.91 -13.35 -22.21
CA PRO A 48 9.48 -13.03 -22.22
C PRO A 48 9.15 -11.88 -21.26
N TRP A 49 8.17 -11.07 -21.66
CA TRP A 49 7.60 -10.03 -20.80
C TRP A 49 6.83 -10.64 -19.63
N ARG A 50 6.96 -9.99 -18.48
CA ARG A 50 6.04 -10.16 -17.35
C ARG A 50 5.61 -8.80 -16.85
N MET A 51 4.39 -8.77 -16.33
CA MET A 51 3.82 -7.62 -15.66
C MET A 51 3.26 -8.05 -14.31
N HIS A 52 3.28 -7.15 -13.34
CA HIS A 52 2.61 -7.32 -12.06
C HIS A 52 1.84 -6.06 -11.72
N LEU A 53 0.75 -6.24 -10.98
CA LEU A 53 -0.04 -5.18 -10.37
C LEU A 53 -0.23 -5.51 -8.89
N GLY A 54 0.00 -4.52 -8.03
CA GLY A 54 -0.35 -4.51 -6.62
C GLY A 54 -1.44 -3.47 -6.40
N GLY A 55 -2.50 -3.84 -5.69
CA GLY A 55 -3.57 -2.92 -5.31
C GLY A 55 -3.31 -2.26 -3.97
N PHE A 56 -3.64 -0.98 -3.88
CA PHE A 56 -3.51 -0.14 -2.69
C PHE A 56 -4.90 0.39 -2.36
N GLY A 57 -5.53 -0.18 -1.34
CA GLY A 57 -6.86 0.23 -0.86
C GLY A 57 -6.78 1.21 0.30
N GLU A 58 -7.73 2.14 0.35
CA GLU A 58 -7.87 3.05 1.48
C GLU A 58 -8.46 2.33 2.70
N CYS A 59 -7.86 2.55 3.87
CA CYS A 59 -8.42 2.15 5.15
C CYS A 59 -9.28 3.27 5.72
N LEU A 60 -10.50 2.97 6.16
CA LEU A 60 -11.32 3.98 6.82
C LEU A 60 -10.73 4.40 8.18
N PRO A 61 -10.93 5.66 8.60
CA PRO A 61 -10.38 6.18 9.85
C PRO A 61 -11.23 5.72 11.04
N TYR A 62 -11.05 4.47 11.46
CA TYR A 62 -11.74 3.93 12.63
C TYR A 62 -11.12 4.45 13.94
N HIS A 63 -11.96 4.88 14.88
CA HIS A 63 -11.49 5.44 16.16
C HIS A 63 -10.86 4.39 17.08
N ASP A 64 -11.24 3.13 16.94
CA ASP A 64 -10.67 2.00 17.69
C ASP A 64 -9.30 1.57 17.17
N ASN A 65 -8.98 1.83 15.90
CA ASN A 65 -7.62 1.70 15.38
C ASN A 65 -6.75 2.81 15.97
N LYS A 66 -5.87 2.44 16.90
CA LYS A 66 -5.07 3.40 17.68
C LYS A 66 -3.62 2.94 17.83
N MET A 67 -2.78 3.93 18.07
CA MET A 67 -1.39 3.77 18.47
C MET A 67 -1.21 4.45 19.82
N THR A 68 -0.51 3.78 20.74
CA THR A 68 -0.24 4.29 22.08
C THR A 68 1.22 4.06 22.46
N LEU A 69 1.77 4.98 23.27
CA LEU A 69 3.08 4.81 23.88
C LEU A 69 2.99 3.91 25.10
N ASN A 70 3.86 2.90 25.17
CA ASN A 70 4.02 2.01 26.30
C ASN A 70 5.21 2.47 27.15
N TYR A 71 4.90 3.11 28.29
CA TYR A 71 5.91 3.62 29.22
C TYR A 71 6.48 2.55 30.16
N GLU A 72 5.90 1.35 30.21
CA GLU A 72 6.40 0.23 31.01
C GLU A 72 7.52 -0.53 30.30
N LYS A 73 7.57 -0.42 28.96
CA LYS A 73 8.59 -1.03 28.12
C LYS A 73 9.30 0.05 27.31
N LEU A 74 10.55 0.32 27.69
CA LEU A 74 11.41 1.27 26.98
C LEU A 74 12.26 0.56 25.94
N ASP A 75 12.66 1.29 24.90
CA ASP A 75 13.65 0.85 23.93
C ASP A 75 15.10 1.05 24.44
N GLU A 76 16.08 0.75 23.58
CA GLU A 76 17.51 0.83 23.91
C GLU A 76 17.98 2.26 24.21
N TRP A 77 17.20 3.29 23.86
CA TRP A 77 17.49 4.70 24.12
C TRP A 77 16.66 5.27 25.28
N GLY A 78 15.89 4.44 25.97
CA GLY A 78 15.05 4.84 27.09
C GLY A 78 13.75 5.53 26.68
N LEU A 79 13.34 5.44 25.42
CA LEU A 79 12.06 5.98 24.95
C LEU A 79 10.95 4.93 25.08
N PRO A 80 9.68 5.35 25.33
CA PRO A 80 8.54 4.44 25.35
C PRO A 80 8.40 3.69 24.03
N THR A 81 8.21 2.37 24.09
CA THR A 81 7.88 1.59 22.90
C THR A 81 6.48 1.91 22.39
N ILE A 82 6.20 1.53 21.15
CA ILE A 82 4.91 1.77 20.50
C ILE A 82 4.07 0.50 20.54
N THR A 83 2.80 0.63 20.93
CA THR A 83 1.78 -0.42 20.82
C THR A 83 0.74 -0.01 19.79
N PHE A 84 0.48 -0.88 18.82
CA PHE A 84 -0.62 -0.76 17.88
C PHE A 84 -1.76 -1.70 18.28
N ASP A 85 -2.96 -1.13 18.36
CA ASP A 85 -4.22 -1.86 18.52
C ASP A 85 -5.08 -1.45 17.32
N ALA A 86 -4.91 -2.20 16.22
CA ALA A 86 -5.49 -1.87 14.94
C ALA A 86 -5.77 -3.13 14.12
N GLU A 87 -6.90 -3.13 13.41
CA GLU A 87 -7.30 -4.21 12.53
C GLU A 87 -7.94 -3.70 11.23
N TRP A 88 -8.03 -4.59 10.24
CA TRP A 88 -8.84 -4.36 9.05
C TRP A 88 -10.29 -4.70 9.34
N LYS A 89 -11.23 -3.98 8.72
CA LYS A 89 -12.66 -4.28 8.87
C LYS A 89 -13.25 -4.75 7.55
N GLU A 90 -14.54 -5.07 7.60
CA GLU A 90 -15.29 -5.66 6.48
C GLU A 90 -15.15 -4.83 5.19
N ASN A 91 -15.15 -3.50 5.30
CA ASN A 91 -14.94 -2.60 4.18
C ASN A 91 -13.65 -2.90 3.42
N GLU A 92 -12.52 -2.98 4.12
CA GLU A 92 -11.21 -3.24 3.53
C GLU A 92 -11.13 -4.66 2.96
N PHE A 93 -11.73 -5.64 3.63
CA PHE A 93 -11.79 -7.01 3.12
C PHE A 93 -12.62 -7.13 1.83
N ASN A 94 -13.73 -6.42 1.72
CA ASN A 94 -14.53 -6.39 0.50
C ASN A 94 -13.79 -5.65 -0.63
N MET A 95 -13.15 -4.53 -0.31
CA MET A 95 -12.31 -3.79 -1.25
C MET A 95 -11.18 -4.65 -1.84
N ARG A 96 -10.51 -5.47 -1.02
CA ARG A 96 -9.45 -6.38 -1.47
C ARG A 96 -9.91 -7.38 -2.53
N LYS A 97 -11.12 -7.93 -2.39
CA LYS A 97 -11.69 -8.87 -3.38
C LYS A 97 -11.91 -8.16 -4.72
N ASP A 98 -12.46 -6.95 -4.68
CA ASP A 98 -12.69 -6.18 -5.91
C ASP A 98 -11.39 -5.73 -6.58
N ILE A 99 -10.37 -5.35 -5.81
CA ILE A 99 -9.02 -5.08 -6.32
C ILE A 99 -8.50 -6.26 -7.15
N ILE A 100 -8.66 -7.49 -6.68
CA ILE A 100 -8.16 -8.65 -7.44
C ILE A 100 -9.00 -8.84 -8.71
N ASN A 101 -10.33 -8.76 -8.59
CA ASN A 101 -11.23 -8.95 -9.72
C ASN A 101 -11.01 -7.91 -10.83
N GLN A 102 -10.91 -6.62 -10.48
CA GLN A 102 -10.68 -5.57 -11.47
C GLN A 102 -9.29 -5.65 -12.10
N ALA A 103 -8.26 -6.06 -11.35
CA ALA A 103 -6.93 -6.29 -11.92
C ALA A 103 -6.95 -7.39 -13.00
N VAL A 104 -7.66 -8.50 -12.75
CA VAL A 104 -7.83 -9.59 -13.73
C VAL A 104 -8.54 -9.07 -14.98
N VAL A 105 -9.71 -8.42 -14.80
CA VAL A 105 -10.49 -7.88 -15.93
C VAL A 105 -9.66 -6.89 -16.76
N MET A 106 -8.86 -6.05 -16.11
CA MET A 106 -7.99 -5.08 -16.79
C MET A 106 -6.89 -5.77 -17.59
N LEU A 107 -6.20 -6.74 -17.00
CA LEU A 107 -5.12 -7.48 -17.65
C LEU A 107 -5.64 -8.33 -18.81
N GLU A 108 -6.78 -8.99 -18.66
CA GLU A 108 -7.43 -9.76 -19.74
C GLU A 108 -7.79 -8.87 -20.92
N LYS A 109 -8.43 -7.71 -20.66
CA LYS A 109 -8.78 -6.75 -21.71
C LYS A 109 -7.56 -6.13 -22.39
N ALA A 110 -6.45 -6.01 -21.67
CA ALA A 110 -5.17 -5.57 -22.23
C ALA A 110 -4.43 -6.68 -23.00
N GLY A 111 -4.97 -7.92 -23.05
CA GLY A 111 -4.42 -9.03 -23.83
C GLY A 111 -3.33 -9.84 -23.13
N PHE A 112 -3.15 -9.66 -21.81
CA PHE A 112 -2.25 -10.50 -21.03
C PHE A 112 -2.77 -11.93 -20.94
N LYS A 113 -1.83 -12.87 -20.87
CA LYS A 113 -2.07 -14.32 -20.73
C LYS A 113 -1.40 -14.82 -19.46
N ASP A 114 -1.78 -16.02 -19.01
CA ASP A 114 -1.23 -16.65 -17.80
C ASP A 114 -1.36 -15.79 -16.53
N ILE A 115 -2.48 -15.09 -16.41
CA ILE A 115 -2.76 -14.21 -15.27
C ILE A 115 -2.89 -15.08 -14.01
N LYS A 116 -2.05 -14.76 -13.01
CA LYS A 116 -2.09 -15.40 -11.69
C LYS A 116 -2.41 -14.35 -10.64
N THR A 117 -3.40 -14.65 -9.82
CA THR A 117 -3.80 -13.80 -8.70
C THR A 117 -3.13 -14.24 -7.41
N PHE A 118 -3.07 -13.33 -6.44
CA PHE A 118 -2.69 -13.64 -5.07
C PHE A 118 -3.50 -12.76 -4.13
N ASP A 119 -3.90 -13.33 -2.99
CA ASP A 119 -4.45 -12.58 -1.87
C ASP A 119 -3.71 -13.01 -0.61
N ARG A 120 -3.03 -12.05 0.03
CA ARG A 120 -2.27 -12.29 1.25
C ARG A 120 -2.65 -11.24 2.28
N PRO A 121 -3.61 -11.54 3.17
CA PRO A 121 -3.90 -10.67 4.31
C PRO A 121 -2.63 -10.51 5.16
N ALA A 122 -2.36 -9.28 5.56
CA ALA A 122 -1.28 -8.92 6.47
C ALA A 122 -1.83 -7.97 7.52
N ALA A 123 -1.21 -7.84 8.69
CA ALA A 123 -1.65 -6.87 9.69
C ALA A 123 -1.48 -5.42 9.19
N PRO A 124 -2.25 -4.45 9.71
CA PRO A 124 -1.95 -3.03 9.54
C PRO A 124 -0.49 -2.72 9.88
N GLY A 125 0.12 -1.82 9.10
CA GLY A 125 1.52 -1.38 9.26
C GLY A 125 2.54 -2.06 8.34
N ILE A 126 2.23 -3.23 7.76
CA ILE A 126 3.14 -3.87 6.78
C ILE A 126 3.28 -3.04 5.49
N GLY A 127 2.30 -2.20 5.18
CA GLY A 127 2.31 -1.32 4.02
C GLY A 127 3.18 -0.06 4.16
N ILE A 128 3.79 0.19 5.32
CA ILE A 128 4.66 1.36 5.61
C ILE A 128 4.06 2.73 5.21
N HIS A 129 2.73 2.80 5.17
CA HIS A 129 1.92 3.98 4.81
C HIS A 129 0.91 4.27 5.93
N GLU A 130 1.38 4.33 7.17
CA GLU A 130 0.58 4.67 8.34
C GLU A 130 0.24 6.17 8.33
N MET A 131 -1.05 6.48 8.47
CA MET A 131 -1.58 7.84 8.39
C MET A 131 -2.54 8.11 9.56
N GLY A 132 -2.81 9.38 9.86
CA GLY A 132 -3.89 9.79 10.76
C GLY A 132 -3.60 9.73 12.26
N THR A 133 -2.39 9.36 12.69
CA THR A 133 -2.03 9.34 14.14
C THR A 133 -1.98 10.74 14.75
N ALA A 134 -1.82 11.79 13.93
CA ALA A 134 -1.96 13.20 14.29
C ALA A 134 -2.90 13.93 13.32
N ARG A 135 -4.08 13.36 13.06
CA ARG A 135 -4.98 13.82 11.99
C ARG A 135 -5.30 15.31 12.00
N MET A 136 -5.34 15.90 10.82
CA MET A 136 -5.93 17.20 10.54
C MET A 136 -7.45 17.19 10.70
N GLY A 137 -7.99 18.34 11.11
CA GLY A 137 -9.42 18.58 11.15
C GLY A 137 -9.76 20.03 11.48
N ARG A 138 -11.06 20.32 11.49
CA ARG A 138 -11.58 21.67 11.79
C ARG A 138 -11.89 21.88 13.28
N ASP A 139 -12.09 20.78 14.02
CA ASP A 139 -12.48 20.81 15.42
C ASP A 139 -11.34 20.26 16.29
N PRO A 140 -10.78 21.05 17.23
CA PRO A 140 -9.74 20.58 18.15
C PRO A 140 -10.18 19.44 19.07
N LYS A 141 -11.49 19.21 19.25
CA LYS A 141 -11.99 18.07 20.03
C LYS A 141 -11.86 16.74 19.28
N THR A 142 -11.75 16.80 17.96
CA THR A 142 -11.72 15.61 17.11
C THR A 142 -10.50 15.60 16.19
N SER A 143 -9.53 16.48 16.35
CA SER A 143 -8.32 16.52 15.52
C SER A 143 -7.16 17.16 16.28
N VAL A 144 -5.94 16.74 15.98
CA VAL A 144 -4.72 17.26 16.61
C VAL A 144 -4.28 18.53 15.88
N LEU A 145 -4.36 18.50 14.55
CA LEU A 145 -3.87 19.55 13.67
C LEU A 145 -5.01 20.29 12.97
N ASN A 146 -4.81 21.56 12.67
CA ASN A 146 -5.67 22.29 11.74
C ASN A 146 -5.21 22.06 10.28
N LYS A 147 -5.90 22.70 9.33
CA LYS A 147 -5.62 22.58 7.88
C LYS A 147 -4.23 23.04 7.41
N TYR A 148 -3.41 23.60 8.30
CA TYR A 148 -2.05 24.07 8.05
C TYR A 148 -0.99 23.19 8.74
N ASN A 149 -1.35 21.98 9.16
CA ASN A 149 -0.49 21.08 9.95
C ASN A 149 -0.04 21.65 11.31
N GLN A 150 -0.75 22.65 11.83
CA GLN A 150 -0.45 23.31 13.10
C GLN A 150 -1.27 22.70 14.24
N ILE A 151 -0.65 22.49 15.40
CA ILE A 151 -1.39 22.03 16.60
C ILE A 151 -2.39 23.12 17.01
N HIS A 152 -3.67 22.74 17.18
CA HIS A 152 -4.74 23.69 17.50
C HIS A 152 -4.46 24.55 18.74
N SER A 153 -3.87 23.95 19.78
CA SER A 153 -3.58 24.60 21.06
C SER A 153 -2.21 25.28 21.13
N VAL A 154 -1.34 25.08 20.14
CA VAL A 154 0.07 25.56 20.18
C VAL A 154 0.46 26.19 18.83
N PRO A 155 0.38 27.52 18.69
CA PRO A 155 0.44 28.18 17.38
C PRO A 155 1.83 28.15 16.71
N ASN A 156 2.89 27.77 17.42
CA ASN A 156 4.25 27.70 16.88
C ASN A 156 4.75 26.27 16.67
N VAL A 157 3.88 25.26 16.76
CA VAL A 157 4.24 23.84 16.54
C VAL A 157 3.48 23.27 15.35
N TYR A 158 4.23 22.65 14.44
CA TYR A 158 3.74 22.06 13.21
C TYR A 158 4.21 20.61 13.08
N VAL A 159 3.38 19.75 12.50
CA VAL A 159 3.71 18.34 12.24
C VAL A 159 3.72 18.10 10.74
N THR A 160 4.89 17.91 10.15
CA THR A 160 5.08 17.76 8.70
C THR A 160 5.39 16.32 8.34
N ASP A 161 4.38 15.48 8.43
CA ASP A 161 4.48 14.07 8.03
C ASP A 161 3.10 13.58 7.59
N ALA A 162 3.07 12.40 6.96
CA ALA A 162 1.91 11.66 6.53
C ALA A 162 0.80 11.46 7.61
N PRO A 163 1.06 11.50 8.93
CA PRO A 163 0.01 11.44 9.96
C PRO A 163 -0.98 12.60 9.97
N ALA A 164 -0.66 13.72 9.30
CA ALA A 164 -1.48 14.93 9.21
C ALA A 164 -2.66 14.77 8.23
#